data_AF-A0A8J6GZJ7-F1
#
_entry.id   AF-A0A8J6GZJ7-F1
#
_cell.length_a   1.000
_cell.length_b   1.000
_cell.length_c   1.000
_cell.angle_alpha   90.00
_cell.angle_beta   90.00
_cell.angle_gamma   90.00
#
_symmetry.space_group_name_H-M   'P 1'
#
loop_
_entity.id
_entity.type
_entity.pdbx_description
1 polymer ?
#
loop_
_entity_poly.entity_id
_entity_poly.type
_entity_poly.pdbx_seq_one_letter_code
_entity_poly.pdbx_strand_id
1 'polypeptide(L)'
;MAFLPGDGLFLSSGDKWSRHRRLLTPAFHFDILKPYVKTFNKSVNIMHDKWKRLALEGSARLEMFENISLMTLDSLQKCLFGFDSNCQESPSEYIAAILELSSLMVKRSQNLFLYVDFLYYRTADGRRFLKACDLVHNFTDAVIRERRRTLSSQSVDEFLKSRTKSKTLDFIDVLLLAKDEHGKELSDEDIRAEADTFMFGGHDTTASGLSWILYNLDPSLPVCLPSRP
;
A
#
# COMPACT_ATOMS: atom_id res chain seq x y z
N MET A 1 8.87 4.52 19.63
CA MET A 1 8.94 3.70 18.41
C MET A 1 8.52 4.58 17.26
N ALA A 2 9.47 5.23 16.60
CA ALA A 2 9.13 5.92 15.36
C ALA A 2 8.74 4.87 14.32
N PHE A 3 7.54 5.00 13.77
CA PHE A 3 6.97 4.09 12.78
C PHE A 3 7.13 4.72 11.40
N LEU A 4 7.33 3.88 10.39
CA LEU A 4 7.61 4.27 9.01
C LEU A 4 6.74 5.41 8.44
N PRO A 5 5.41 5.37 8.59
CA PRO A 5 4.53 6.32 7.94
C PRO A 5 4.51 7.68 8.62
N GLY A 6 5.25 7.89 9.72
CA GLY A 6 5.08 9.08 10.54
C GLY A 6 3.68 9.15 11.17
N ASP A 7 3.17 10.36 11.40
CA ASP A 7 1.92 10.61 12.12
C ASP A 7 0.69 10.63 11.19
N GLY A 8 0.51 9.53 10.43
CA GLY A 8 -0.65 9.29 9.55
C GLY A 8 -1.88 8.73 10.30
N LEU A 9 -2.94 8.36 9.58
CA LEU A 9 -4.23 7.96 10.17
C LEU A 9 -4.13 6.78 11.16
N PHE A 10 -3.17 5.89 10.98
CA PHE A 10 -2.99 4.72 11.85
C PHE A 10 -2.39 5.07 13.22
N LEU A 11 -1.59 6.13 13.31
CA LEU A 11 -0.86 6.50 14.53
C LEU A 11 -1.33 7.81 15.17
N SER A 12 -1.94 8.69 14.37
CA SER A 12 -2.49 9.95 14.87
C SER A 12 -3.59 9.72 15.90
N SER A 13 -3.77 10.70 16.77
CA SER A 13 -4.78 10.68 17.84
C SER A 13 -5.49 12.02 17.99
N GLY A 14 -6.60 12.02 18.74
CA GLY A 14 -7.38 13.23 19.04
C GLY A 14 -7.92 13.93 17.79
N ASP A 15 -7.86 15.26 17.80
CA ASP A 15 -8.43 16.10 16.74
C ASP A 15 -7.77 15.89 15.38
N LYS A 16 -6.46 15.59 15.35
CA LYS A 16 -5.73 15.30 14.11
C LYS A 16 -6.29 14.04 13.44
N TRP A 17 -6.42 12.95 14.20
CA TRP A 17 -7.01 11.72 13.70
C TRP A 17 -8.43 11.94 13.19
N SER A 18 -9.27 12.63 13.97
CA SER A 18 -10.66 12.91 13.61
C SER A 18 -10.76 13.69 12.29
N ARG A 19 -9.92 14.74 12.15
CA ARG A 19 -9.82 15.56 10.94
C ARG A 19 -9.37 14.72 9.74
N HIS A 20 -8.28 13.97 9.86
CA HIS A 20 -7.75 13.15 8.78
C HIS A 20 -8.76 12.08 8.38
N ARG A 21 -9.37 11.38 9.34
CA ARG A 21 -10.40 10.37 9.08
C ARG A 21 -11.56 10.93 8.27
N ARG A 22 -12.05 12.11 8.62
CA ARG A 22 -13.15 12.79 7.91
C ARG A 22 -12.74 13.18 6.49
N LEU A 23 -11.53 13.69 6.29
CA LEU A 23 -11.00 14.06 4.98
C LEU A 23 -10.81 12.85 4.05
N LEU A 24 -10.40 11.71 4.61
CA LEU A 24 -10.01 10.53 3.84
C LEU A 24 -11.16 9.58 3.55
N THR A 25 -12.19 9.55 4.40
CA THR A 25 -13.33 8.63 4.23
C THR A 25 -14.00 8.72 2.83
N PRO A 26 -14.20 9.92 2.24
CA PRO A 26 -14.75 10.04 0.89
C PRO A 26 -13.92 9.33 -0.19
N ALA A 27 -12.59 9.20 -0.01
CA ALA A 27 -11.70 8.50 -0.94
C ALA A 27 -12.07 7.01 -1.11
N PHE A 28 -12.75 6.42 -0.11
CA PHE A 28 -13.19 5.04 -0.09
C PHE A 28 -14.68 4.88 -0.44
N HIS A 29 -15.31 5.93 -0.96
CA HIS A 29 -16.67 5.83 -1.48
C HIS A 29 -16.73 4.92 -2.70
N PHE A 30 -17.81 4.15 -2.85
CA PHE A 30 -17.94 3.12 -3.88
C PHE A 30 -17.75 3.66 -5.31
N ASP A 31 -18.11 4.92 -5.57
CA ASP A 31 -17.93 5.53 -6.90
C ASP A 31 -16.46 5.76 -7.26
N ILE A 32 -15.60 5.96 -6.26
CA ILE A 32 -14.14 6.05 -6.45
C ILE A 32 -13.53 4.66 -6.57
N LEU A 33 -14.06 3.68 -5.83
CA LEU A 33 -13.54 2.31 -5.82
C LEU A 33 -13.97 1.46 -7.04
N LYS A 34 -15.15 1.70 -7.63
CA LYS A 34 -15.66 0.96 -8.79
C LYS A 34 -14.65 0.87 -9.95
N PRO A 35 -13.99 1.98 -10.37
CA PRO A 35 -12.91 1.91 -11.37
C PRO A 35 -11.74 1.01 -11.00
N TYR A 36 -11.39 0.90 -9.71
CA TYR A 36 -10.24 0.10 -9.24
C TYR A 36 -10.42 -1.39 -9.47
N VAL A 37 -11.65 -1.89 -9.63
CA VAL A 37 -11.90 -3.30 -10.02
C VAL A 37 -11.15 -3.65 -11.31
N LYS A 38 -11.05 -2.72 -12.27
CA LYS A 38 -10.27 -2.94 -13.49
C LYS A 38 -8.78 -3.07 -13.21
N THR A 39 -8.27 -2.29 -12.27
CA THR A 39 -6.87 -2.35 -11.83
C THR A 39 -6.59 -3.68 -11.12
N PHE A 40 -7.46 -4.10 -10.20
CA PHE A 40 -7.34 -5.37 -9.49
C PHE A 40 -7.32 -6.55 -10.48
N ASN A 41 -8.25 -6.57 -11.44
CA ASN A 41 -8.29 -7.63 -12.44
C ASN A 41 -7.01 -7.68 -13.29
N LYS A 42 -6.42 -6.53 -13.64
CA LYS A 42 -5.14 -6.48 -14.37
C LYS A 42 -4.01 -7.09 -13.53
N SER A 43 -3.88 -6.68 -12.27
CA SER A 43 -2.84 -7.21 -11.38
C SER A 43 -3.00 -8.71 -11.12
N VAL A 44 -4.23 -9.18 -10.93
CA VAL A 44 -4.54 -10.61 -10.77
C VAL A 44 -4.22 -11.40 -12.03
N ASN A 45 -4.51 -10.87 -13.22
CA ASN A 45 -4.19 -11.56 -14.48
C ASN A 45 -2.68 -11.76 -14.66
N ILE A 46 -1.85 -10.78 -14.29
CA ILE A 46 -0.38 -10.91 -14.31
C ILE A 46 0.07 -12.06 -13.40
N MET A 47 -0.38 -12.07 -12.15
CA MET A 47 -0.08 -13.15 -11.19
C MET A 47 -0.55 -14.51 -11.72
N HIS A 48 -1.76 -14.57 -12.27
CA HIS A 48 -2.35 -15.80 -12.79
C HIS A 48 -1.60 -16.33 -14.01
N ASP A 49 -1.15 -15.46 -14.92
CA ASP A 49 -0.35 -15.87 -16.06
C ASP A 49 1.03 -16.37 -15.63
N LYS A 50 1.63 -15.80 -14.57
CA LYS A 50 2.84 -16.33 -13.94
C LYS A 50 2.60 -17.73 -13.35
N TRP A 51 1.49 -17.94 -12.65
CA TRP A 51 1.12 -19.25 -12.11
C TRP A 51 0.90 -20.30 -13.21
N LYS A 52 0.26 -19.94 -14.33
CA LYS A 52 0.11 -20.85 -15.48
C LYS A 52 1.47 -21.28 -16.03
N ARG A 53 2.42 -20.37 -16.18
CA ARG A 53 3.78 -20.70 -16.65
C ARG A 53 4.47 -21.69 -15.70
N LEU A 54 4.44 -21.41 -14.40
CA LEU A 54 5.02 -22.30 -13.38
C LEU A 54 4.35 -23.68 -13.33
N ALA A 55 3.04 -23.75 -13.54
CA ALA A 55 2.31 -25.02 -13.62
C ALA A 55 2.71 -25.84 -14.86
N LEU A 56 2.91 -25.19 -16.01
CA LEU A 56 3.39 -25.85 -17.24
C LEU A 56 4.83 -26.35 -17.13
N GLU A 57 5.67 -25.66 -16.34
CA GLU A 57 7.05 -26.07 -16.05
C GLU A 57 7.15 -27.28 -15.10
N GLY A 58 6.02 -27.84 -14.66
CA GLY A 58 5.97 -29.04 -13.83
C GLY A 58 6.25 -28.80 -12.36
N SER A 59 6.14 -27.55 -11.87
CA SER A 59 6.28 -27.25 -10.45
C SER A 59 5.16 -27.90 -9.64
N ALA A 60 5.49 -28.94 -8.86
CA ALA A 60 4.53 -29.65 -8.01
C ALA A 60 4.06 -28.82 -6.79
N ARG A 61 4.72 -27.69 -6.50
CA ARG A 61 4.43 -26.81 -5.37
C ARG A 61 4.63 -25.37 -5.80
N LEU A 62 3.66 -24.52 -5.46
CA LEU A 62 3.68 -23.10 -5.72
C LEU A 62 3.64 -22.37 -4.38
N GLU A 63 4.65 -21.55 -4.10
CA GLU A 63 4.58 -20.59 -3.00
C GLU A 63 3.58 -19.49 -3.42
N MET A 64 2.48 -19.37 -2.67
CA MET A 64 1.38 -18.47 -3.02
C MET A 64 1.50 -17.11 -2.34
N PHE A 65 2.03 -17.06 -1.11
CA PHE A 65 1.98 -15.85 -0.28
C PHE A 65 2.81 -14.72 -0.89
N GLU A 66 4.02 -15.01 -1.39
CA GLU A 66 4.89 -14.03 -2.06
C GLU A 66 4.22 -13.49 -3.34
N ASN A 67 3.66 -14.38 -4.17
CA ASN A 67 2.99 -13.97 -5.41
C ASN A 67 1.75 -13.10 -5.13
N ILE A 68 0.95 -13.46 -4.13
CA ILE A 68 -0.23 -12.69 -3.70
C ILE A 68 0.20 -11.37 -3.05
N SER A 69 1.28 -11.36 -2.26
CA SER A 69 1.83 -10.15 -1.67
C SER A 69 2.31 -9.17 -2.74
N LEU A 70 3.03 -9.65 -3.77
CA LEU A 70 3.42 -8.82 -4.91
C LEU A 70 2.21 -8.31 -5.70
N MET A 71 1.20 -9.15 -5.93
CA MET A 71 -0.03 -8.76 -6.64
C MET A 71 -0.83 -7.69 -5.89
N THR A 72 -0.95 -7.80 -4.57
CA THR A 72 -1.64 -6.81 -3.73
C THR A 72 -0.87 -5.50 -3.65
N LEU A 73 0.46 -5.56 -3.52
CA LEU A 73 1.35 -4.39 -3.62
C LEU A 73 1.22 -3.66 -4.96
N ASP A 74 1.27 -4.41 -6.07
CA ASP A 74 1.11 -3.88 -7.42
C ASP A 74 -0.25 -3.20 -7.62
N SER A 75 -1.32 -3.87 -7.18
CA SER A 75 -2.69 -3.33 -7.19
C SER A 75 -2.78 -2.02 -6.41
N LEU A 76 -2.20 -1.99 -5.21
CA LEU A 76 -2.27 -0.86 -4.31
C LEU A 76 -1.43 0.32 -4.82
N GLN A 77 -0.25 0.06 -5.38
CA GLN A 77 0.59 1.07 -6.03
C GLN A 77 -0.11 1.73 -7.21
N LYS A 78 -0.78 0.94 -8.06
CA LYS A 78 -1.57 1.43 -9.19
C LYS A 78 -2.74 2.29 -8.74
N CYS A 79 -3.44 1.92 -7.67
CA CYS A 79 -4.56 2.70 -7.12
C CYS A 79 -4.11 3.96 -6.37
N LEU A 80 -3.02 3.87 -5.60
CA LEU A 80 -2.54 4.97 -4.76
C LEU A 80 -1.87 6.06 -5.59
N PHE A 81 -0.94 5.66 -6.45
CA PHE A 81 -0.02 6.57 -7.14
C PHE A 81 -0.29 6.69 -8.63
N GLY A 82 -1.13 5.81 -9.21
CA GLY A 82 -1.29 5.71 -10.66
C GLY A 82 -0.02 5.24 -11.36
N PHE A 83 0.87 4.54 -10.64
CA PHE A 83 2.18 4.11 -11.13
C PHE A 83 2.20 2.60 -11.35
N ASP A 84 2.78 2.15 -12.46
CA ASP A 84 2.99 0.74 -12.77
C ASP A 84 4.46 0.39 -12.57
N SER A 85 4.78 -0.36 -11.52
CA SER A 85 6.15 -0.81 -11.22
C SER A 85 6.50 -2.13 -11.87
N ASN A 86 5.53 -2.83 -12.47
CA ASN A 86 5.67 -4.19 -12.96
C ASN A 86 6.33 -5.14 -11.93
N CYS A 87 6.09 -4.90 -10.64
CA CYS A 87 6.84 -5.54 -9.56
C CYS A 87 6.58 -7.06 -9.41
N GLN A 88 5.57 -7.59 -10.09
CA GLN A 88 5.27 -9.02 -10.12
C GLN A 88 6.24 -9.82 -11.01
N GLU A 89 6.82 -9.17 -12.03
CA GLU A 89 7.71 -9.77 -13.03
C GLU A 89 9.16 -9.30 -12.88
N SER A 90 9.37 -8.05 -12.46
CA SER A 90 10.71 -7.47 -12.26
C SER A 90 10.87 -6.87 -10.86
N PRO A 91 12.02 -7.04 -10.20
CA PRO A 91 12.25 -6.46 -8.88
C PRO A 91 12.18 -4.93 -8.95
N SER A 92 11.40 -4.34 -8.04
CA SER A 92 11.30 -2.89 -7.88
C SER A 92 11.97 -2.49 -6.57
N GLU A 93 12.87 -1.50 -6.63
CA GLU A 93 13.61 -1.02 -5.46
C GLU A 93 12.67 -0.49 -4.37
N TYR A 94 11.60 0.21 -4.78
CA TYR A 94 10.57 0.73 -3.89
C TYR A 94 9.80 -0.40 -3.18
N ILE A 95 9.39 -1.43 -3.93
CA ILE A 95 8.69 -2.58 -3.37
C ILE A 95 9.58 -3.40 -2.45
N ALA A 96 10.85 -3.59 -2.83
CA ALA A 96 11.84 -4.26 -1.98
C ALA A 96 12.04 -3.51 -0.66
N ALA A 97 12.08 -2.17 -0.69
CA ALA A 97 12.16 -1.35 0.51
C ALA A 97 10.91 -1.54 1.41
N ILE A 98 9.70 -1.54 0.85
CA ILE A 98 8.48 -1.79 1.64
C ILE A 98 8.51 -3.16 2.33
N LEU A 99 8.87 -4.22 1.59
CA LEU A 99 8.95 -5.57 2.15
C LEU A 99 10.04 -5.67 3.22
N GLU A 100 11.19 -5.03 3.01
CA GLU A 100 12.26 -4.95 4.00
C GLU A 100 11.78 -4.24 5.28
N LEU A 101 11.03 -3.14 5.13
CA LEU A 101 10.47 -2.40 6.25
C LEU A 101 9.44 -3.24 7.03
N SER A 102 8.54 -3.94 6.36
CA SER A 102 7.60 -4.88 7.00
C SER A 102 8.35 -5.92 7.84
N SER A 103 9.36 -6.55 7.26
CA SER A 103 10.18 -7.56 7.94
C SER A 103 10.93 -7.00 9.16
N LEU A 104 11.57 -5.83 9.02
CA LEU A 104 12.30 -5.17 10.10
C LEU A 104 11.36 -4.73 11.23
N MET A 105 10.15 -4.26 10.93
CA MET A 105 9.18 -3.87 11.95
C MET A 105 8.65 -5.07 12.74
N VAL A 106 8.37 -6.20 12.08
CA VAL A 106 7.99 -7.44 12.77
C VAL A 106 9.13 -7.95 13.65
N LYS A 107 10.37 -7.94 13.14
CA LYS A 107 11.54 -8.34 13.93
C LYS A 107 11.74 -7.44 15.16
N ARG A 108 11.50 -6.14 14.99
CA ARG A 108 11.61 -5.16 16.07
C ARG A 108 10.50 -5.35 17.12
N SER A 109 9.26 -5.62 16.72
CA SER A 109 8.14 -5.81 17.64
C SER A 109 8.27 -7.08 18.49
N GLN A 110 9.01 -8.08 18.00
CA GLN A 110 9.29 -9.32 18.74
C GLN A 110 10.44 -9.18 19.75
N ASN A 111 11.18 -8.06 19.76
CA ASN A 111 12.35 -7.89 20.63
C ASN A 111 12.27 -6.60 21.46
N LEU A 112 11.94 -6.77 22.74
CA LEU A 112 11.77 -5.66 23.70
C LEU A 112 13.00 -4.76 23.82
N PHE A 113 14.22 -5.29 23.68
CA PHE A 113 15.45 -4.47 23.76
C PHE A 113 15.59 -3.49 22.59
N LEU A 114 14.97 -3.79 21.45
CA LEU A 114 14.97 -2.93 20.26
C LEU A 114 13.88 -1.85 20.30
N TYR A 115 13.08 -1.76 21.37
CA TYR A 115 12.04 -0.73 21.50
C TYR A 115 12.63 0.66 21.74
N VAL A 116 13.80 0.73 22.37
CA VAL A 116 14.53 1.99 22.58
C VAL A 116 15.08 2.47 21.24
N ASP A 117 14.45 3.51 20.68
CA ASP A 117 14.78 4.08 19.36
C ASP A 117 16.29 4.41 19.22
N PHE A 118 16.89 5.02 20.24
CA PHE A 118 18.32 5.34 20.25
C PHE A 118 19.22 4.11 20.07
N LEU A 119 18.92 3.00 20.76
CA LEU A 119 19.71 1.77 20.64
C LEU A 119 19.45 1.10 19.30
N TYR A 120 18.19 1.05 18.87
CA TYR A 120 17.80 0.42 17.61
C TYR A 120 18.51 1.04 16.42
N TYR A 121 18.53 2.37 16.28
CA TYR A 121 19.16 3.05 15.14
C TYR A 121 20.69 2.89 15.09
N ARG A 122 21.34 2.45 16.18
CA ARG A 122 22.76 2.09 16.19
C ARG A 122 23.03 0.64 15.77
N THR A 123 22.02 -0.20 15.67
CA THR A 123 22.14 -1.57 15.16
C THR A 123 22.23 -1.59 13.63
N ALA A 124 22.64 -2.73 13.06
CA ALA A 124 22.63 -2.92 11.60
C ALA A 124 21.19 -2.86 11.03
N ASP A 125 20.24 -3.47 11.73
CA ASP A 125 18.82 -3.46 11.35
C ASP A 125 18.23 -2.05 11.38
N GLY A 126 18.54 -1.26 12.40
CA GLY A 126 18.09 0.14 12.48
C GLY A 126 18.65 1.03 11.38
N ARG A 127 19.91 0.82 10.95
CA ARG A 127 20.48 1.53 9.79
C ARG A 127 19.82 1.13 8.47
N ARG A 128 19.54 -0.16 8.28
CA ARG A 128 18.79 -0.66 7.11
C ARG A 128 17.37 -0.10 7.09
N PHE A 129 16.72 -0.07 8.25
CA PHE A 129 15.39 0.52 8.42
C PHE A 129 15.38 1.99 8.00
N LEU A 130 16.31 2.82 8.49
CA LEU A 130 16.40 4.23 8.10
C LEU A 130 16.63 4.41 6.59
N LYS A 131 17.53 3.62 5.99
CA LYS A 131 17.78 3.68 4.54
C LYS A 131 16.54 3.32 3.73
N ALA A 132 15.79 2.31 4.15
CA ALA A 132 14.56 1.91 3.48
C ALA A 132 13.43 2.95 3.69
N CYS A 133 13.35 3.59 4.88
CA CYS A 133 12.46 4.74 5.10
C CYS A 133 12.77 5.86 4.12
N ASP A 134 14.04 6.26 4.00
CA ASP A 134 14.47 7.34 3.12
C ASP A 134 14.08 7.04 1.66
N LEU A 135 14.20 5.79 1.23
CA LEU A 135 13.80 5.37 -0.12
C LEU A 135 12.29 5.52 -0.35
N VAL A 136 11.49 4.99 0.58
CA VAL A 136 10.02 5.09 0.50
C VAL A 136 9.57 6.55 0.53
N HIS A 137 10.11 7.35 1.46
CA HIS A 137 9.80 8.79 1.57
C HIS A 137 10.18 9.55 0.30
N ASN A 138 11.37 9.30 -0.25
CA ASN A 138 11.82 9.94 -1.48
C ASN A 138 10.92 9.59 -2.68
N PHE A 139 10.45 8.34 -2.77
CA PHE A 139 9.50 7.93 -3.79
C PHE A 139 8.18 8.67 -3.64
N THR A 140 7.58 8.65 -2.44
CA THR A 140 6.31 9.32 -2.16
C THR A 140 6.40 10.83 -2.39
N ASP A 141 7.48 11.48 -1.95
CA ASP A 141 7.73 12.91 -2.16
C ASP A 141 7.90 13.25 -3.65
N ALA A 142 8.55 12.38 -4.44
CA ALA A 142 8.68 12.58 -5.88
C ALA A 142 7.31 12.55 -6.57
N VAL A 143 6.44 11.60 -6.18
CA VAL A 143 5.07 11.51 -6.71
C VAL A 143 4.25 12.75 -6.31
N ILE A 144 4.31 13.19 -5.05
CA ILE A 144 3.61 14.38 -4.57
C ILE A 144 4.03 15.62 -5.36
N ARG A 145 5.35 15.83 -5.53
CA ARG A 145 5.88 16.98 -6.29
C ARG A 145 5.41 16.98 -7.74
N GLU A 146 5.42 15.83 -8.40
CA GLU A 146 5.00 15.71 -9.80
C GLU A 146 3.50 16.00 -9.97
N ARG A 147 2.68 15.46 -9.07
CA ARG A 147 1.23 15.70 -9.08
C ARG A 147 0.89 17.16 -8.78
N ARG A 148 1.56 17.81 -7.82
CA ARG A 148 1.39 19.26 -7.55
C ARG A 148 1.77 20.12 -8.75
N ARG A 149 2.85 19.79 -9.46
CA ARG A 149 3.22 20.51 -10.69
C ARG A 149 2.13 20.42 -11.75
N THR A 150 1.57 19.23 -11.95
CA THR A 150 0.47 19.01 -12.89
C THR A 150 -0.81 19.77 -12.50
N LEU A 151 -1.12 19.82 -11.20
CA LEU A 151 -2.24 20.60 -10.66
C LEU A 151 -2.03 22.12 -10.74
N SER A 152 -0.79 22.60 -10.72
CA SER A 152 -0.49 24.04 -10.85
C SER A 152 -0.53 24.55 -12.29
N SER A 153 -0.29 23.67 -13.26
CA SER A 153 -0.28 24.00 -14.69
C SER A 153 -1.64 23.87 -15.37
N GLN A 154 -2.58 23.16 -14.76
CA GLN A 154 -3.97 22.99 -15.21
C GLN A 154 -4.90 23.59 -14.17
N SER A 155 -6.04 24.18 -14.58
CA SER A 155 -7.07 24.52 -13.60
C SER A 155 -7.58 23.24 -12.91
N VAL A 156 -7.97 23.31 -11.64
CA VAL A 156 -8.53 22.15 -10.90
C VAL A 156 -9.71 21.53 -11.66
N ASP A 157 -10.52 22.36 -12.31
CA ASP A 157 -11.62 21.93 -13.16
C ASP A 157 -11.17 21.16 -14.41
N GLU A 158 -10.08 21.57 -15.05
CA GLU A 158 -9.50 20.83 -16.19
C GLU A 158 -8.85 19.52 -15.75
N PHE A 159 -8.17 19.52 -14.59
CA PHE A 159 -7.59 18.32 -14.00
C PHE A 159 -8.68 17.31 -13.62
N LEU A 160 -9.74 17.76 -12.96
CA LEU A 160 -10.88 16.90 -12.64
C LEU A 160 -11.60 16.44 -13.91
N LYS A 161 -11.78 17.29 -14.93
CA LYS A 161 -12.37 16.88 -16.21
C LYS A 161 -11.51 15.87 -16.96
N SER A 162 -10.18 16.01 -16.93
CA SER A 162 -9.26 15.06 -17.57
C SER A 162 -9.25 13.70 -16.86
N ARG A 163 -9.25 13.70 -15.52
CA ARG A 163 -9.36 12.48 -14.70
C ARG A 163 -10.75 11.84 -14.74
N THR A 164 -11.80 12.63 -14.85
CA THR A 164 -13.19 12.14 -15.05
C THR A 164 -13.35 11.49 -16.42
N LYS A 165 -12.72 12.05 -17.47
CA LYS A 165 -12.62 11.41 -18.79
C LYS A 165 -11.80 10.12 -18.75
N SER A 166 -10.72 10.08 -17.97
CA SER A 166 -9.91 8.88 -17.70
C SER A 166 -10.58 7.91 -16.71
N LYS A 167 -11.68 8.30 -16.05
CA LYS A 167 -12.45 7.52 -15.06
C LYS A 167 -11.68 7.00 -13.85
N THR A 168 -10.50 7.54 -13.52
CA THR A 168 -9.73 7.11 -12.33
C THR A 168 -9.09 8.33 -11.67
N LEU A 169 -9.59 8.67 -10.48
CA LEU A 169 -8.88 9.48 -9.51
C LEU A 169 -7.98 8.54 -8.70
N ASP A 170 -6.69 8.84 -8.64
CA ASP A 170 -5.75 8.08 -7.82
C ASP A 170 -5.87 8.57 -6.38
N PHE A 171 -5.54 7.74 -5.38
CA PHE A 171 -5.69 8.13 -3.98
C PHE A 171 -4.90 9.41 -3.63
N ILE A 172 -3.67 9.54 -4.15
CA ILE A 172 -2.87 10.76 -3.99
C ILE A 172 -3.61 12.00 -4.52
N ASP A 173 -4.35 11.89 -5.63
CA ASP A 173 -5.12 13.02 -6.15
C ASP A 173 -6.21 13.42 -5.17
N VAL A 174 -6.85 12.45 -4.50
CA VAL A 174 -7.83 12.71 -3.46
C VAL A 174 -7.19 13.41 -2.26
N LEU A 175 -6.00 12.98 -1.83
CA LEU A 175 -5.26 13.62 -0.73
C LEU A 175 -4.89 15.07 -1.05
N LEU A 176 -4.41 15.32 -2.27
CA LEU A 176 -4.00 16.65 -2.73
C LEU A 176 -5.18 17.62 -2.86
N LEU A 177 -6.36 17.12 -3.19
CA LEU A 177 -7.57 17.91 -3.34
C LEU A 177 -8.40 17.99 -2.06
N ALA A 178 -8.04 17.23 -1.02
CA ALA A 178 -8.76 17.20 0.25
C ALA A 178 -8.64 18.53 0.99
N LYS A 179 -9.78 19.14 1.29
CA LYS A 179 -9.91 20.37 2.08
C LYS A 179 -10.89 20.14 3.22
N ASP A 180 -10.57 20.67 4.39
CA ASP A 180 -11.50 20.62 5.52
C ASP A 180 -12.59 21.70 5.43
N GLU A 181 -13.48 21.72 6.42
CA GLU A 181 -14.60 22.66 6.53
C GLU A 181 -14.17 24.13 6.56
N HIS A 182 -12.89 24.41 6.85
CA HIS A 182 -12.29 25.74 6.84
C HIS A 182 -11.48 26.02 5.57
N GLY A 183 -11.50 25.09 4.60
CA GLY A 183 -10.75 25.19 3.35
C GLY A 183 -9.26 24.88 3.50
N LYS A 184 -8.81 24.36 4.65
CA LYS A 184 -7.40 24.06 4.91
C LYS A 184 -7.04 22.69 4.32
N GLU A 185 -5.97 22.69 3.54
CA GLU A 185 -5.39 21.51 2.88
C GLU A 185 -4.54 20.65 3.84
N LEU A 186 -4.18 19.45 3.41
CA LEU A 186 -3.16 18.62 4.06
C LEU A 186 -1.75 19.14 3.70
N SER A 187 -0.82 19.09 4.66
CA SER A 187 0.59 19.38 4.41
C SER A 187 1.23 18.27 3.58
N ASP A 188 2.37 18.53 2.93
CA ASP A 188 3.08 17.49 2.17
C ASP A 188 3.57 16.36 3.10
N GLU A 189 3.95 16.69 4.33
CA GLU A 189 4.27 15.72 5.37
C GLU A 189 3.06 14.85 5.72
N ASP A 190 1.88 15.44 5.89
CA ASP A 190 0.66 14.67 6.18
C ASP A 190 0.27 13.79 4.98
N ILE A 191 0.34 14.30 3.76
CA ILE A 191 0.02 13.53 2.55
C ILE A 191 0.97 12.34 2.39
N ARG A 192 2.28 12.54 2.57
CA ARG A 192 3.27 11.46 2.55
C ARG A 192 2.97 10.45 3.65
N ALA A 193 2.71 10.92 4.86
CA ALA A 193 2.40 10.05 5.99
C ALA A 193 1.16 9.17 5.75
N GLU A 194 0.11 9.75 5.17
CA GLU A 194 -1.08 8.99 4.78
C GLU A 194 -0.79 8.00 3.65
N ALA A 195 -0.13 8.43 2.58
CA ALA A 195 0.22 7.55 1.46
C ALA A 195 1.05 6.33 1.91
N ASP A 196 2.07 6.55 2.74
CA ASP A 196 2.90 5.49 3.29
C ASP A 196 2.08 4.57 4.23
N THR A 197 1.15 5.15 5.01
CA THR A 197 0.26 4.40 5.91
C THR A 197 -0.63 3.45 5.11
N PHE A 198 -1.28 3.95 4.05
CA PHE A 198 -2.18 3.14 3.24
C PHE A 198 -1.42 2.10 2.42
N MET A 199 -0.25 2.46 1.87
CA MET A 199 0.61 1.50 1.17
C MET A 199 0.98 0.34 2.09
N PHE A 200 1.47 0.63 3.30
CA PHE A 200 1.88 -0.39 4.26
C PHE A 200 0.69 -1.23 4.77
N GLY A 201 -0.38 -0.56 5.22
CA GLY A 201 -1.51 -1.23 5.87
C GLY A 201 -2.40 -2.01 4.90
N GLY A 202 -2.47 -1.61 3.63
CA GLY A 202 -3.41 -2.15 2.66
C GLY A 202 -2.96 -3.47 2.00
N HIS A 203 -1.68 -3.63 1.72
CA HIS A 203 -1.22 -4.79 0.96
C HIS A 203 -1.16 -6.05 1.83
N ASP A 204 -0.58 -5.96 3.03
CA ASP A 204 -0.13 -7.14 3.80
C ASP A 204 -1.34 -7.86 4.41
N THR A 205 -2.29 -7.07 4.90
CA THR A 205 -3.58 -7.54 5.42
C THR A 205 -4.38 -8.26 4.34
N THR A 206 -4.46 -7.68 3.14
CA THR A 206 -5.17 -8.28 2.00
C THR A 206 -4.46 -9.54 1.51
N ALA A 207 -3.13 -9.52 1.43
CA ALA A 207 -2.34 -10.67 0.98
C ALA A 207 -2.51 -11.87 1.92
N SER A 208 -2.44 -11.62 3.24
CA SER A 208 -2.72 -12.62 4.26
C SER A 208 -4.14 -13.16 4.14
N GLY A 209 -5.15 -12.28 4.04
CA GLY A 209 -6.54 -12.69 3.89
C GLY A 209 -6.79 -13.57 2.66
N LEU A 210 -6.29 -13.17 1.49
CA LEU A 210 -6.42 -13.95 0.25
C LEU A 210 -5.68 -15.29 0.34
N SER A 211 -4.48 -15.31 0.92
CA SER A 211 -3.71 -16.54 1.10
C SER A 211 -4.43 -17.54 2.00
N TRP A 212 -5.01 -17.07 3.09
CA TRP A 212 -5.84 -17.90 3.97
C TRP A 212 -7.12 -18.36 3.29
N ILE A 213 -7.79 -17.52 2.49
CA ILE A 213 -8.97 -17.93 1.73
C ILE A 213 -8.61 -19.07 0.78
N LEU A 214 -7.54 -18.92 -0.01
CA LEU A 214 -7.11 -19.96 -0.96
C LEU A 214 -6.69 -21.24 -0.24
N TYR A 215 -5.99 -21.13 0.89
CA TYR A 215 -5.68 -22.28 1.73
C TYR A 215 -6.94 -23.01 2.19
N ASN A 216 -7.97 -22.31 2.66
CA ASN A 216 -9.21 -22.94 3.13
C ASN A 216 -10.10 -23.48 1.99
N LEU A 217 -9.89 -23.03 0.75
CA LEU A 217 -10.60 -23.51 -0.43
C LEU A 217 -9.97 -24.77 -1.04
N ASP A 218 -8.74 -25.13 -0.66
CA ASP A 218 -8.08 -26.31 -1.18
C ASP A 218 -8.74 -27.59 -0.62
N PRO A 219 -9.45 -28.36 -1.47
CA PRO A 219 -10.17 -29.56 -1.03
C PRO A 219 -9.24 -30.73 -0.67
N SER A 220 -7.94 -30.62 -0.96
CA SER A 220 -6.94 -31.63 -0.61
C SER A 220 -6.41 -31.51 0.82
N LEU A 221 -6.67 -30.39 1.49
CA LEU A 221 -6.37 -30.21 2.91
C LEU A 221 -7.48 -30.84 3.76
N PRO A 222 -7.13 -31.65 4.79
CA PRO A 222 -8.12 -32.24 5.67
C PRO A 222 -8.82 -31.13 6.47
N VAL A 223 -9.99 -30.69 6.02
CA VAL A 223 -10.88 -29.88 6.84
C VAL A 223 -11.45 -30.81 7.91
N CYS A 224 -10.81 -30.87 9.07
CA CYS A 224 -11.40 -31.43 10.28
C CYS A 224 -12.57 -30.52 10.71
N LEU A 225 -13.71 -30.63 10.02
CA LEU A 225 -14.96 -30.13 10.57
C LEU A 225 -15.32 -31.04 11.76
N PRO A 226 -15.53 -30.50 12.97
CA PRO A 226 -16.15 -31.29 14.03
C PRO A 226 -17.52 -31.72 13.51
N SER A 227 -17.71 -33.04 13.43
CA SER A 227 -19.01 -33.65 13.22
C SER A 227 -19.98 -33.03 14.22
N ARG A 228 -20.93 -32.23 13.72
CA ARG A 228 -21.99 -31.67 14.57
C ARG A 228 -22.79 -32.84 15.18
N PRO A 229 -23.20 -32.72 16.45
CA PRO A 229 -24.00 -33.73 17.15
C PRO A 229 -25.38 -33.92 16.51
#